data_AF-A0A532EN70-F1
#
_entry.id   AF-A0A532EN70-F1
#
_cell.length_a   1.000
_cell.length_b   1.000
_cell.length_c   1.000
_cell.angle_alpha   90.00
_cell.angle_beta   90.00
_cell.angle_gamma   90.00
#
_symmetry.space_group_name_H-M   'P 1'
#
loop_
_entity.id
_entity.type
_entity.pdbx_description
1 polymer ?
#
loop_
_entity_poly.entity_id
_entity_poly.type
_entity_poly.pdbx_seq_one_letter_code
_entity_poly.pdbx_strand_id
1 'polypeptide(L)'
;MTPPHAVQFYNDDVFLIDTVSAFITAGLKENGAIIVIATAQHREELRNTLQAANNSSIAYIDADELLSAFMVDGWPNETRFISTVGPLLQRAALKGPVRIFSEMAAVLWAEGKTRAAIRLEELGNELASQHAFSLLCAYPMSSFPDQKNNLSFLQVCRAHTHVHPAQ
;
A
#
# COMPACT_ATOMS: atom_id res chain seq x y z
N MET A 1 17.30 1.72 -13.14
CA MET A 1 16.39 0.70 -12.58
C MET A 1 15.23 1.47 -11.98
N THR A 2 14.00 1.20 -12.39
CA THR A 2 12.80 1.77 -11.76
C THR A 2 12.34 0.76 -10.73
N PRO A 3 12.46 1.03 -9.43
CA PRO A 3 11.59 0.40 -8.46
C PRO A 3 10.62 1.47 -7.94
N PRO A 4 9.49 1.12 -7.32
CA PRO A 4 8.76 -0.16 -7.30
C PRO A 4 7.29 0.04 -6.88
N HIS A 5 6.63 1.07 -7.42
CA HIS A 5 5.25 1.33 -7.08
C HIS A 5 4.36 0.47 -7.96
N ALA A 6 3.87 -0.63 -7.41
CA ALA A 6 3.06 -1.63 -8.10
C ALA A 6 1.66 -1.69 -7.48
N VAL A 7 0.68 -2.09 -8.29
CA VAL A 7 -0.67 -2.37 -7.82
C VAL A 7 -1.04 -3.83 -8.05
N GLN A 8 -1.64 -4.46 -7.03
CA GLN A 8 -2.31 -5.74 -7.13
C GLN A 8 -3.82 -5.54 -7.10
N PHE A 9 -4.48 -5.87 -8.20
CA PHE A 9 -5.94 -6.01 -8.18
C PHE A 9 -6.35 -7.38 -7.65
N TYR A 10 -7.46 -7.50 -6.92
CA TYR A 10 -7.91 -8.79 -6.38
C TYR A 10 -9.43 -8.96 -6.43
N ASN A 11 -9.92 -10.19 -6.59
CA ASN A 11 -11.35 -10.49 -6.58
C ASN A 11 -11.85 -10.93 -5.20
N ASP A 12 -10.98 -11.56 -4.41
CA ASP A 12 -11.27 -12.06 -3.08
C ASP A 12 -10.07 -11.91 -2.14
N ASP A 13 -10.37 -11.90 -0.84
CA ASP A 13 -9.38 -11.64 0.21
C ASP A 13 -8.36 -12.78 0.32
N VAL A 14 -8.73 -14.04 0.00
CA VAL A 14 -7.80 -15.18 0.06
C VAL A 14 -6.63 -14.96 -0.90
N PHE A 15 -6.94 -14.60 -2.15
CA PHE A 15 -5.91 -14.28 -3.14
C PHE A 15 -5.05 -13.08 -2.71
N LEU A 16 -5.65 -12.04 -2.14
CA LEU A 16 -4.90 -10.89 -1.64
C LEU A 16 -3.92 -11.31 -0.54
N ILE A 17 -4.40 -12.03 0.48
CA ILE A 17 -3.60 -12.47 1.63
C ILE A 17 -2.45 -13.36 1.19
N ASP A 18 -2.68 -14.30 0.26
CA ASP A 18 -1.62 -15.15 -0.30
C ASP A 18 -0.55 -14.32 -1.03
N THR A 19 -0.99 -13.40 -1.90
CA THR A 19 -0.09 -12.54 -2.69
C THR A 19 0.76 -11.65 -1.78
N VAL A 20 0.14 -11.00 -0.81
CA VAL A 20 0.81 -10.11 0.13
C VAL A 20 1.72 -10.89 1.07
N SER A 21 1.32 -12.08 1.51
CA SER A 21 2.16 -12.97 2.32
C SER A 21 3.43 -13.39 1.57
N ALA A 22 3.32 -13.68 0.27
CA ALA A 22 4.47 -13.98 -0.58
C ALA A 22 5.40 -12.76 -0.74
N PHE A 23 4.84 -11.57 -0.97
CA PHE A 23 5.58 -10.31 -1.05
C PHE A 23 6.38 -10.01 0.24
N ILE A 24 5.74 -10.19 1.40
CA ILE A 24 6.34 -10.00 2.73
C ILE A 24 7.46 -11.04 2.96
N THR A 25 7.16 -12.32 2.72
CA THR A 25 8.12 -13.41 2.89
C THR A 25 9.38 -13.22 2.04
N ALA A 26 9.23 -12.78 0.79
CA ALA A 26 10.35 -12.48 -0.08
C ALA A 26 11.22 -11.33 0.46
N GLY A 27 10.61 -10.27 1.00
CA GLY A 27 11.35 -9.15 1.59
C GLY A 27 12.10 -9.55 2.86
N LEU A 28 11.52 -10.40 3.70
CA LEU A 28 12.18 -10.92 4.90
C LEU A 28 13.39 -11.81 4.55
N LYS A 29 13.31 -12.63 3.50
CA LYS A 29 14.44 -13.44 3.01
C LYS A 29 15.64 -12.59 2.55
N GLU A 30 15.40 -11.35 2.16
CA GLU A 30 16.43 -10.37 1.81
C GLU A 30 16.94 -9.57 3.02
N ASN A 31 16.59 -9.98 4.24
CA ASN A 31 16.84 -9.24 5.48
C ASN A 31 16.27 -7.80 5.46
N GLY A 32 15.16 -7.61 4.74
CA GLY A 32 14.47 -6.34 4.62
C GLY A 32 13.55 -6.02 5.79
N ALA A 33 13.12 -4.76 5.85
CA ALA A 33 12.10 -4.26 6.75
C ALA A 33 10.76 -4.13 6.01
N ILE A 34 9.68 -4.55 6.64
CA ILE A 34 8.35 -4.61 6.05
C ILE A 34 7.43 -3.65 6.81
N ILE A 35 6.70 -2.82 6.06
CA ILE A 35 5.61 -1.99 6.60
C ILE A 35 4.31 -2.47 5.95
N VAL A 36 3.35 -2.89 6.77
CA VAL A 36 2.03 -3.36 6.34
C VAL A 36 1.00 -2.32 6.79
N ILE A 37 0.45 -1.58 5.83
CA ILE A 37 -0.58 -0.56 6.07
C ILE A 37 -1.88 -1.10 5.48
N ALA A 38 -2.73 -1.67 6.32
CA ALA A 38 -3.89 -2.43 5.86
C ALA A 38 -5.09 -2.19 6.77
N THR A 39 -6.27 -2.57 6.28
CA THR A 39 -7.50 -2.60 7.08
C THR A 39 -7.32 -3.49 8.31
N ALA A 40 -8.10 -3.26 9.37
CA ALA A 40 -8.02 -4.07 10.58
C ALA A 40 -8.20 -5.59 10.30
N GLN A 41 -9.09 -5.94 9.38
CA GLN A 41 -9.33 -7.33 8.96
C GLN A 41 -8.09 -7.93 8.30
N HIS A 42 -7.60 -7.34 7.20
CA HIS A 42 -6.46 -7.89 6.47
C HIS A 42 -5.16 -7.91 7.29
N ARG A 43 -4.96 -6.95 8.21
CA ARG A 43 -3.82 -6.99 9.14
C ARG A 43 -3.85 -8.23 10.02
N GLU A 44 -5.02 -8.57 10.54
CA GLU A 44 -5.16 -9.74 11.42
C GLU A 44 -4.99 -11.05 10.64
N GLU A 45 -5.58 -11.14 9.46
CA GLU A 45 -5.40 -12.28 8.55
C GLU A 45 -3.93 -12.47 8.13
N LEU A 46 -3.22 -11.40 7.79
CA LEU A 46 -1.79 -11.44 7.45
C LEU A 46 -0.94 -11.89 8.65
N ARG A 47 -1.21 -11.38 9.86
CA ARG A 47 -0.49 -11.79 11.08
C ARG A 47 -0.63 -13.27 11.35
N ASN A 48 -1.86 -13.79 11.21
CA ASN A 48 -2.18 -15.19 11.44
C ASN A 48 -1.53 -16.08 10.38
N THR A 49 -1.63 -15.70 9.10
CA THR A 49 -1.05 -16.45 7.97
C THR A 49 0.47 -16.53 8.04
N LEU A 50 1.14 -15.42 8.37
CA LEU A 50 2.60 -15.36 8.44
C LEU A 50 3.17 -15.91 9.75
N GLN A 51 2.33 -16.14 10.78
CA GLN A 51 2.75 -16.46 12.14
C GLN A 51 3.83 -15.49 12.67
N ALA A 52 3.79 -14.23 12.23
CA ALA A 52 4.87 -13.26 12.37
C ALA A 52 4.46 -12.06 13.24
N ALA A 53 3.49 -12.23 14.14
CA ALA A 53 2.98 -11.17 15.00
C ALA A 53 4.07 -10.46 15.82
N ASN A 54 5.12 -11.20 16.22
CA ASN A 54 6.24 -10.68 17.02
C ASN A 54 7.52 -10.44 16.20
N ASN A 55 7.45 -10.47 14.87
CA ASN A 55 8.62 -10.22 14.04
C ASN A 55 8.95 -8.71 14.04
N SER A 56 10.07 -8.35 14.67
CA SER A 56 10.49 -6.96 14.79
C SER A 56 10.85 -6.30 13.45
N SER A 57 11.02 -7.06 12.37
CA SER A 57 11.23 -6.55 11.01
C SER A 57 9.92 -6.19 10.31
N ILE A 58 8.75 -6.47 10.90
CA ILE A 58 7.44 -6.12 10.33
C ILE A 58 6.75 -5.09 11.23
N ALA A 59 6.30 -3.98 10.64
CA ALA A 59 5.44 -3.00 11.29
C ALA A 59 4.02 -3.10 10.70
N TYR A 60 3.03 -3.45 11.53
CA TYR A 60 1.62 -3.45 11.14
C TYR A 60 0.96 -2.14 11.59
N ILE A 61 0.40 -1.39 10.64
CA ILE A 61 -0.19 -0.07 10.86
C ILE A 61 -1.60 -0.08 10.28
N ASP A 62 -2.57 0.41 11.04
CA ASP A 62 -3.94 0.54 10.58
C ASP A 62 -4.06 1.62 9.49
N ALA A 63 -4.70 1.28 8.37
CA ALA A 63 -4.81 2.18 7.23
C ALA A 63 -5.66 3.43 7.54
N ASP A 64 -6.79 3.26 8.23
CA ASP A 64 -7.68 4.36 8.61
C ASP A 64 -7.00 5.30 9.61
N GLU A 65 -6.32 4.73 10.62
CA GLU A 65 -5.53 5.50 11.58
C GLU A 65 -4.45 6.34 10.89
N LEU A 66 -3.67 5.72 9.99
CA LEU A 66 -2.58 6.43 9.31
C LEU A 66 -3.10 7.51 8.36
N LEU A 67 -4.18 7.23 7.61
CA LEU A 67 -4.87 8.21 6.79
C LEU A 67 -5.31 9.42 7.61
N SER A 68 -5.94 9.19 8.78
CA SER A 68 -6.46 10.27 9.62
C SER A 68 -5.39 11.28 10.07
N ALA A 69 -4.12 10.87 10.15
CA ALA A 69 -3.01 11.73 10.53
C ALA A 69 -2.66 12.80 9.47
N PHE A 70 -2.95 12.55 8.20
CA PHE A 70 -2.58 13.45 7.10
C PHE A 70 -3.74 13.89 6.20
N MET A 71 -4.94 13.41 6.41
CA MET A 71 -6.13 13.89 5.70
C MET A 71 -6.65 15.21 6.30
N VAL A 72 -6.97 16.18 5.44
CA VAL A 72 -7.59 17.47 5.81
C VAL A 72 -8.75 17.71 4.85
N ASP A 73 -9.96 17.89 5.38
CA ASP A 73 -11.19 18.12 4.59
C ASP A 73 -11.41 17.11 3.46
N GLY A 74 -11.08 15.83 3.71
CA GLY A 74 -11.22 14.75 2.73
C GLY A 74 -10.11 14.68 1.67
N TRP A 75 -9.03 15.45 1.82
CA TRP A 75 -7.89 15.49 0.91
C TRP A 75 -6.55 15.17 1.60
N PRO A 76 -5.63 14.43 0.97
CA PRO A 76 -4.31 14.16 1.57
C PRO A 76 -3.47 15.44 1.56
N ASN A 77 -3.07 15.90 2.76
CA ASN A 77 -2.15 17.02 2.91
C ASN A 77 -0.70 16.54 2.78
N GLU A 78 0.02 17.05 1.79
CA GLU A 78 1.38 16.63 1.45
C GLU A 78 2.38 16.81 2.60
N THR A 79 2.40 17.97 3.26
CA THR A 79 3.32 18.23 4.37
C THR A 79 3.07 17.25 5.53
N ARG A 80 1.79 16.96 5.84
CA ARG A 80 1.44 15.97 6.87
C ARG A 80 1.74 14.55 6.45
N PHE A 81 1.56 14.21 5.18
CA PHE A 81 1.91 12.91 4.65
C PHE A 81 3.41 12.65 4.81
N ILE A 82 4.26 13.60 4.39
CA ILE A 82 5.72 13.48 4.51
C ILE A 82 6.14 13.39 5.98
N SER A 83 5.58 14.23 6.86
CA SER A 83 5.93 14.22 8.28
C SER A 83 5.45 12.96 9.02
N THR A 84 4.44 12.27 8.48
CA THR A 84 3.88 11.03 9.05
C THR A 84 4.59 9.78 8.51
N VAL A 85 4.71 9.66 7.19
CA VAL A 85 5.24 8.47 6.50
C VAL A 85 6.77 8.48 6.46
N GLY A 86 7.39 9.65 6.29
CA GLY A 86 8.85 9.79 6.23
C GLY A 86 9.58 9.15 7.42
N PRO A 87 9.20 9.44 8.68
CA PRO A 87 9.80 8.81 9.86
C PRO A 87 9.57 7.29 9.96
N LEU A 88 8.50 6.76 9.35
CA LEU A 88 8.28 5.31 9.27
C LEU A 88 9.32 4.68 8.34
N LEU A 89 9.51 5.27 7.16
CA LEU A 89 10.52 4.82 6.19
C LEU A 89 11.93 4.89 6.75
N GLN A 90 12.30 6.02 7.36
CA GLN A 90 13.63 6.21 7.91
C GLN A 90 13.94 5.15 8.97
N ARG A 91 12.99 4.86 9.87
CA ARG A 91 13.16 3.81 10.89
C ARG A 91 13.26 2.41 10.29
N ALA A 92 12.48 2.11 9.26
CA ALA A 92 12.53 0.82 8.58
C ALA A 92 13.86 0.64 7.83
N ALA A 93 14.35 1.69 7.17
CA ALA A 93 15.60 1.68 6.41
C ALA A 93 16.84 1.39 7.28
N LEU A 94 16.80 1.67 8.58
CA LEU A 94 17.87 1.30 9.52
C LEU A 94 18.05 -0.22 9.67
N LYS A 95 17.03 -1.03 9.32
CA LYS A 95 17.05 -2.48 9.46
C LYS A 95 17.44 -3.20 8.16
N GLY A 96 17.25 -2.56 7.00
CA GLY A 96 17.54 -3.14 5.69
C GLY A 96 16.68 -2.54 4.57
N PRO A 97 16.67 -3.15 3.37
CA PRO A 97 15.80 -2.75 2.26
C PRO A 97 14.33 -2.70 2.70
N VAL A 98 13.63 -1.62 2.36
CA VAL A 98 12.24 -1.42 2.81
C VAL A 98 11.26 -1.95 1.78
N ARG A 99 10.24 -2.68 2.24
CA ARG A 99 9.04 -3.01 1.46
C ARG A 99 7.79 -2.55 2.20
N ILE A 100 6.81 -2.07 1.45
CA ILE A 100 5.57 -1.51 1.95
C ILE A 100 4.43 -2.19 1.22
N PHE A 101 3.46 -2.68 1.97
CA PHE A 101 2.14 -3.00 1.46
C PHE A 101 1.17 -1.92 1.94
N SER A 102 0.31 -1.39 1.06
CA SER A 102 -0.68 -0.37 1.43
C SER A 102 -2.06 -0.59 0.82
N GLU A 103 -3.08 -0.44 1.65
CA GLU A 103 -4.50 -0.40 1.24
C GLU A 103 -5.10 1.01 1.38
N MET A 104 -4.32 2.02 1.76
CA MET A 104 -4.86 3.37 2.07
C MET A 104 -5.63 3.98 0.89
N ALA A 105 -5.13 3.80 -0.32
CA ALA A 105 -5.78 4.33 -1.51
C ALA A 105 -7.09 3.57 -1.85
N ALA A 106 -7.16 2.27 -1.54
CA ALA A 106 -8.40 1.49 -1.66
C ALA A 106 -9.43 1.86 -0.57
N VAL A 107 -9.00 2.16 0.65
CA VAL A 107 -9.88 2.69 1.71
C VAL A 107 -10.52 4.00 1.25
N LEU A 108 -9.72 4.96 0.78
CA LEU A 108 -10.25 6.23 0.23
C LEU A 108 -11.19 6.00 -0.96
N TRP A 109 -10.90 5.01 -1.78
CA TRP A 109 -11.74 4.65 -2.92
C TRP A 109 -13.11 4.13 -2.50
N ALA A 110 -13.15 3.21 -1.52
CA ALA A 110 -14.39 2.65 -0.99
C ALA A 110 -15.29 3.74 -0.35
N GLU A 111 -14.68 4.78 0.21
CA GLU A 111 -15.40 5.96 0.73
C GLU A 111 -15.90 6.94 -0.35
N GLY A 112 -15.67 6.64 -1.64
CA GLY A 112 -16.02 7.52 -2.75
C GLY A 112 -15.07 8.70 -2.96
N LYS A 113 -13.96 8.78 -2.21
CA LYS A 113 -12.93 9.84 -2.33
C LYS A 113 -11.89 9.48 -3.40
N THR A 114 -12.35 9.09 -4.59
CA THR A 114 -11.49 8.56 -5.67
C THR A 114 -10.37 9.51 -6.09
N ARG A 115 -10.63 10.83 -6.15
CA ARG A 115 -9.59 11.82 -6.46
C ARG A 115 -8.52 11.91 -5.36
N ALA A 116 -8.92 11.78 -4.09
CA ALA A 116 -7.99 11.76 -2.98
C ALA A 116 -7.13 10.50 -3.00
N ALA A 117 -7.71 9.36 -3.38
CA ALA A 117 -6.97 8.12 -3.61
C ALA A 117 -5.90 8.29 -4.70
N ILE A 118 -6.26 8.85 -5.86
CA ILE A 118 -5.27 9.14 -6.92
C ILE A 118 -4.18 10.11 -6.44
N ARG A 119 -4.53 11.17 -5.71
CA ARG A 119 -3.52 12.08 -5.15
C ARG A 119 -2.60 11.35 -4.17
N LEU A 120 -3.10 10.40 -3.39
CA LEU A 120 -2.28 9.60 -2.49
C LEU A 120 -1.28 8.73 -3.27
N GLU A 121 -1.68 8.16 -4.42
CA GLU A 121 -0.76 7.41 -5.29
C GLU A 121 0.35 8.30 -5.87
N GLU A 122 0.01 9.55 -6.25
CA GLU A 122 0.99 10.54 -6.69
C GLU A 122 1.98 10.88 -5.58
N LEU A 123 1.52 11.10 -4.34
CA LEU A 123 2.39 11.29 -3.18
C LEU A 123 3.29 10.08 -2.92
N GLY A 124 2.78 8.85 -3.12
CA GLY A 124 3.57 7.62 -3.09
C GLY A 124 4.69 7.61 -4.13
N ASN A 125 4.41 8.04 -5.35
CA ASN A 125 5.41 8.19 -6.42
C ASN A 125 6.47 9.26 -6.09
N GLU A 126 6.04 10.42 -5.61
CA GLU A 126 6.93 11.49 -5.18
C GLU A 126 7.88 10.99 -4.07
N LEU A 127 7.36 10.23 -3.11
CA LEU A 127 8.15 9.63 -2.04
C LEU A 127 9.13 8.56 -2.55
N ALA A 128 8.69 7.69 -3.48
CA ALA A 128 9.51 6.67 -4.12
C ALA A 128 10.64 7.27 -4.98
N SER A 129 10.49 8.52 -5.45
CA SER A 129 11.56 9.23 -6.14
C SER A 129 12.68 9.73 -5.21
N GLN A 130 12.40 9.84 -3.90
CA GLN A 130 13.32 10.38 -2.89
C GLN A 130 13.92 9.30 -1.99
N HIS A 131 13.27 8.15 -1.87
CA HIS A 131 13.68 7.06 -0.99
C HIS A 131 13.65 5.71 -1.71
N ALA A 132 14.61 4.84 -1.38
CA ALA A 132 14.64 3.47 -1.91
C ALA A 132 13.75 2.54 -1.04
N PHE A 133 12.54 2.23 -1.52
CA PHE A 133 11.64 1.25 -0.92
C PHE A 133 10.74 0.62 -1.98
N SER A 134 10.33 -0.64 -1.80
CA SER A 134 9.27 -1.37 -2.54
C SER A 134 7.87 -0.96 -2.10
N LEU A 135 6.92 -0.64 -2.99
CA LEU A 135 5.52 -0.32 -2.60
C LEU A 135 4.52 -1.11 -3.43
N LEU A 136 3.76 -1.97 -2.75
CA LEU A 136 2.65 -2.71 -3.31
C LEU A 136 1.34 -2.13 -2.76
N CYS A 137 0.60 -1.45 -3.63
CA CYS A 137 -0.78 -1.05 -3.37
C CYS A 137 -1.73 -2.19 -3.76
N ALA A 138 -2.92 -2.24 -3.18
CA ALA A 138 -3.94 -3.19 -3.59
C ALA A 138 -5.31 -2.53 -3.71
N TYR A 139 -6.09 -2.99 -4.70
CA TYR A 139 -7.48 -2.58 -4.90
C TYR A 139 -8.38 -3.78 -5.20
N PRO A 140 -9.57 -3.86 -4.58
CA PRO A 140 -10.52 -4.90 -4.93
C PRO A 140 -11.17 -4.57 -6.29
N MET A 141 -11.36 -5.59 -7.13
CA MET A 141 -11.99 -5.45 -8.46
C MET A 141 -13.44 -4.98 -8.38
N SER A 142 -14.11 -5.19 -7.25
CA SER A 142 -15.43 -4.62 -6.95
C SER A 142 -15.44 -3.08 -7.01
N SER A 143 -14.28 -2.43 -6.87
CA SER A 143 -14.11 -0.98 -7.07
C SER A 143 -14.23 -0.54 -8.53
N PHE A 144 -14.16 -1.47 -9.49
CA PHE A 144 -14.13 -1.21 -10.93
C PHE A 144 -15.12 -2.09 -11.72
N PRO A 145 -16.44 -1.88 -11.55
CA PRO A 145 -17.46 -2.73 -12.19
C PRO A 145 -17.50 -2.65 -13.73
N ASP A 146 -16.92 -1.62 -14.36
CA ASP A 146 -16.85 -1.49 -15.83
C ASP A 146 -15.45 -1.12 -16.33
N GLN A 147 -14.53 -2.10 -16.35
CA GLN A 147 -13.10 -1.88 -16.65
C GLN A 147 -12.83 -1.26 -18.03
N LYS A 148 -13.67 -1.49 -19.04
CA LYS A 148 -13.39 -1.09 -20.44
C LYS A 148 -13.61 0.40 -20.69
N ASN A 149 -14.44 1.07 -19.89
CA ASN A 149 -14.73 2.50 -19.98
C ASN A 149 -14.44 3.27 -18.69
N ASN A 150 -13.89 2.61 -17.66
CA ASN A 150 -13.61 3.26 -16.38
C ASN A 150 -12.29 4.03 -16.44
N LEU A 151 -12.40 5.33 -16.76
CA LEU A 151 -11.29 6.28 -16.74
C LEU A 151 -10.52 6.26 -15.41
N SER A 152 -11.19 5.99 -14.29
CA SER A 152 -10.57 5.95 -12.97
C SER A 152 -9.72 4.69 -12.77
N PHE A 153 -10.11 3.54 -13.34
CA PHE A 153 -9.25 2.35 -13.39
C PHE A 153 -7.93 2.62 -14.15
N LEU A 154 -8.04 3.31 -15.30
CA LEU A 154 -6.87 3.70 -16.09
C LEU A 154 -5.99 4.71 -15.34
N GLN A 155 -6.57 5.61 -14.54
CA GLN A 155 -5.80 6.53 -13.69
C GLN A 155 -5.00 5.79 -12.62
N VAL A 156 -5.61 4.82 -11.94
CA VAL A 156 -4.88 3.95 -10.99
C VAL A 156 -3.75 3.23 -11.71
N CYS A 157 -4.03 2.59 -12.85
CA CYS A 157 -2.99 1.88 -13.61
C CYS A 157 -1.83 2.80 -14.03
N ARG A 158 -2.12 4.04 -14.44
CA ARG A 158 -1.09 5.02 -14.84
C ARG A 158 -0.28 5.57 -13.67
N ALA A 159 -0.83 5.59 -12.47
CA ALA A 159 -0.13 5.99 -11.27
C ALA A 159 0.91 4.94 -10.81
N HIS A 160 0.86 3.72 -11.35
CA HIS A 160 1.73 2.62 -10.96
C HIS A 160 2.71 2.24 -12.08
N THR A 161 3.93 1.93 -11.67
CA THR A 161 4.99 1.46 -12.58
C THR A 161 4.79 0.01 -13.02
N HIS A 162 4.01 -0.76 -12.25
CA HIS A 162 3.66 -2.14 -12.57
C HIS A 162 2.22 -2.44 -12.14
N VAL A 163 1.51 -3.20 -12.96
CA VAL A 163 0.10 -3.54 -12.72
C VAL A 163 -0.05 -5.05 -12.78
N HIS A 164 -0.39 -5.65 -11.64
CA HIS A 164 -0.71 -7.08 -11.57
C HIS A 164 -2.22 -7.28 -11.75
N PRO A 165 -2.64 -8.14 -12.69
CA PRO A 165 -4.05 -8.43 -12.88
C PRO A 165 -4.63 -9.16 -11.66
N ALA A 166 -5.93 -9.03 -11.48
CA ALA A 166 -6.66 -9.89 -10.55
C ALA A 166 -6.68 -11.33 -11.09
N GLN A 167 -6.65 -12.29 -10.17
CA GLN A 167 -6.89 -13.71 -10.46
C GLN A 167 -8.19 -14.18 -9.82
#